data_AF-A0A9N8DSB2-F1
#
_entry.id   AF-A0A9N8DSB2-F1
#
_cell.length_a   1.000
_cell.length_b   1.000
_cell.length_c   1.000
_cell.angle_alpha   90.00
_cell.angle_beta   90.00
_cell.angle_gamma   90.00
#
_symmetry.space_group_name_H-M   'P 1'
#
loop_
_entity.id
_entity.type
_entity.pdbx_description
1 polymer ?
#
loop_
_entity_poly.entity_id
_entity_poly.type
_entity_poly.pdbx_seq_one_letter_code
_entity_poly.pdbx_strand_id
1 'polypeptide(L)'
;MMKSGKKQIVYDENSGRFFESNKDEGDCIPDEEFCVIDKDSGTMIRLTVEEKERIFLDALQAYYFDNRQMLNDDEFDLLKEDLQWNGSEVVQMNRKEATYLAAVQDYMKGTPSMADGEFDALKKELMEAGSVFAVAKEPQCYIDTGICKVTLQEDNFRMNLLYLPASTIIFVAWLGLGFEFIEPIIRLNPIILALLGTPFVVQGSKFITDNFLFQNSYVAYGPCPSCQASNRVYFGDILGVEGFDAVATVKCPNCKETFNVQRNTLRASTLPKA
;
A
#
# COMPACT_ATOMS: atom_id res chain seq x y z
N MET A 1 5.88 34.84 -6.08
CA MET A 1 6.85 33.76 -5.79
C MET A 1 6.68 33.36 -4.34
N MET A 2 5.94 32.29 -4.06
CA MET A 2 5.82 31.73 -2.71
C MET A 2 7.12 31.02 -2.37
N LYS A 3 7.86 31.53 -1.39
CA LYS A 3 9.02 30.82 -0.82
C LYS A 3 8.47 29.70 0.04
N SER A 4 8.69 28.46 -0.39
CA SER A 4 8.55 27.28 0.46
C SER A 4 9.52 27.43 1.64
N GLY A 5 9.00 27.90 2.78
CA GLY A 5 9.74 27.96 4.02
C GLY A 5 9.98 26.52 4.49
N LYS A 6 11.24 26.11 4.57
CA LYS A 6 11.59 24.87 5.27
C LYS A 6 11.13 25.02 6.72
N LYS A 7 10.10 24.27 7.10
CA LYS A 7 9.63 24.12 8.47
C LYS A 7 10.80 23.58 9.31
N GLN A 8 11.28 24.34 10.27
CA GLN A 8 12.28 23.88 11.23
C GLN A 8 11.58 23.58 12.54
N ILE A 9 11.96 22.50 13.20
CA ILE A 9 11.40 22.10 14.48
C ILE A 9 12.22 22.81 15.59
N VAL A 10 11.57 23.66 16.39
CA VAL A 10 12.15 24.39 17.51
C VAL A 10 11.65 23.77 18.81
N TYR A 11 12.57 23.46 19.73
CA TYR A 11 12.25 22.91 21.04
C TYR A 11 12.03 24.05 22.04
N ASP A 12 10.88 24.04 22.72
CA ASP A 12 10.57 24.97 23.82
C ASP A 12 10.89 24.29 25.16
N GLU A 13 11.78 24.90 25.94
CA GLU A 13 12.23 24.38 27.24
C GLU A 13 11.13 24.46 28.32
N ASN A 14 10.12 25.33 28.16
CA ASN A 14 9.06 25.51 29.16
C ASN A 14 7.95 24.47 29.04
N SER A 15 7.53 24.15 27.81
CA SER A 15 6.51 23.13 27.55
C SER A 15 7.11 21.73 27.30
N GLY A 16 8.44 21.65 27.07
CA GLY A 16 9.14 20.40 26.75
C GLY A 16 8.75 19.82 25.39
N ARG A 17 8.24 20.66 24.47
CA ARG A 17 7.68 20.24 23.17
C ARG A 17 8.40 20.89 22.00
N PHE A 18 8.17 20.29 20.83
CA PHE A 18 8.72 20.68 19.56
C PHE A 18 7.66 21.43 18.73
N PHE A 19 7.98 22.64 18.22
CA PHE A 19 7.11 23.50 17.41
C PHE A 19 7.69 23.73 16.01
N GLU A 20 6.87 23.90 14.97
CA GLU A 20 7.35 24.26 13.63
C GLU A 20 7.56 25.79 13.52
N SER A 21 8.80 26.26 13.33
CA SER A 21 9.11 27.68 13.17
C SER A 21 8.73 28.20 11.77
N ASN A 22 7.48 28.66 11.64
CA ASN A 22 7.04 29.76 10.77
C ASN A 22 5.51 29.93 10.89
N LYS A 23 4.99 30.20 12.09
CA LYS A 23 3.61 30.68 12.32
C LYS A 23 3.50 31.23 13.74
N ASP A 24 2.76 32.33 13.87
CA ASP A 24 2.70 33.19 15.05
C ASP A 24 2.42 32.43 16.36
N GLU A 25 3.16 32.81 17.39
CA GLU A 25 3.28 32.18 18.71
C GLU A 25 2.03 32.35 19.61
N GLY A 26 0.82 32.59 19.06
CA GLY A 26 -0.23 33.19 19.87
C GLY A 26 -1.70 33.01 19.53
N ASP A 27 -2.13 32.47 18.39
CA ASP A 27 -3.57 32.28 18.16
C ASP A 27 -3.83 30.92 17.49
N CYS A 28 -4.22 29.94 18.29
CA CYS A 28 -5.09 28.90 17.77
C CYS A 28 -6.43 29.57 17.42
N ILE A 29 -6.85 29.48 16.15
CA ILE A 29 -8.18 29.91 15.72
C ILE A 29 -9.13 28.74 16.02
N PRO A 30 -10.00 28.83 17.05
CA PRO A 30 -10.81 27.68 17.50
C PRO A 30 -11.81 27.19 16.46
N ASP A 31 -12.15 28.05 15.49
CA ASP A 31 -13.12 27.75 14.43
C ASP A 31 -12.48 27.06 13.22
N GLU A 32 -11.14 27.07 13.10
CA GLU A 32 -10.40 26.54 11.94
C GLU A 32 -9.40 25.42 12.29
N GLU A 33 -8.88 25.38 13.53
CA GLU A 33 -7.89 24.39 13.95
C GLU A 33 -8.28 23.71 15.28
N PHE A 34 -8.13 22.38 15.37
CA PHE A 34 -8.30 21.66 16.64
C PHE A 34 -7.15 21.96 17.60
N CYS A 35 -7.51 22.47 18.79
CA CYS A 35 -6.59 22.83 19.86
C CYS A 35 -7.08 22.33 21.22
N VAL A 36 -6.14 22.09 22.12
CA VAL A 36 -6.44 21.64 23.48
C VAL A 36 -6.05 22.74 24.45
N ILE A 37 -6.89 22.92 25.47
CA ILE A 37 -6.61 23.82 26.60
C ILE A 37 -5.62 23.10 27.52
N ASP A 38 -4.46 23.69 27.74
CA ASP A 38 -3.50 23.16 28.68
C ASP A 38 -3.97 23.38 30.13
N LYS A 39 -3.86 22.34 30.96
CA LYS A 39 -4.41 22.32 32.32
C LYS A 39 -3.67 23.28 33.26
N ASP A 40 -2.42 23.60 32.94
CA ASP A 40 -1.56 24.43 33.78
C ASP A 40 -1.56 25.90 33.35
N SER A 41 -1.65 26.18 32.05
CA SER A 41 -1.58 27.55 31.50
C SER A 41 -2.93 28.15 31.09
N GLY A 42 -3.97 27.33 30.90
CA GLY A 42 -5.30 27.79 30.47
C GLY A 42 -5.31 28.43 29.06
N THR A 43 -4.21 28.33 28.32
CA THR A 43 -4.08 28.83 26.95
C THR A 43 -4.40 27.72 25.95
N MET A 44 -4.95 28.11 24.80
CA MET A 44 -5.20 27.21 23.67
C MET A 44 -3.87 26.94 22.96
N ILE A 45 -3.40 25.69 23.00
CA ILE A 45 -2.14 25.31 22.36
C ILE A 45 -2.43 24.53 21.08
N ARG A 46 -1.73 24.90 19.99
CA ARG A 46 -1.73 24.14 18.74
C ARG A 46 -0.95 22.83 18.94
N LEU A 47 -1.59 21.71 18.62
CA LEU A 47 -0.96 20.40 18.63
C LEU A 47 -0.20 20.12 17.33
N THR A 48 0.84 19.29 17.41
CA THR A 48 1.50 18.70 16.23
C THR A 48 0.56 17.74 15.50
N VAL A 49 0.83 17.43 14.22
CA VAL A 49 -0.02 16.52 13.44
C VAL A 49 -0.06 15.14 14.12
N GLU A 50 1.08 14.67 14.59
CA GLU A 50 1.23 13.37 15.26
C GLU A 50 0.44 13.29 16.58
N GLU A 51 0.41 14.38 17.36
CA GLU A 51 -0.43 14.46 18.56
C GLU A 51 -1.92 14.45 18.23
N LYS A 52 -2.33 15.16 17.17
CA LYS A 52 -3.72 15.16 16.68
C LYS A 52 -4.14 13.77 16.19
N GLU A 53 -3.27 13.08 15.44
CA GLU A 53 -3.51 11.70 14.99
C GLU A 53 -3.66 10.74 16.17
N ARG A 54 -2.83 10.88 17.20
CA ARG A 54 -2.95 10.07 18.42
C ARG A 54 -4.28 10.28 19.13
N ILE A 55 -4.73 11.54 19.27
CA ILE A 55 -6.03 11.86 19.88
C ILE A 55 -7.18 11.29 19.04
N PHE A 56 -7.09 11.40 17.71
CA PHE A 56 -8.09 10.86 16.78
C PHE A 56 -8.22 9.33 16.91
N LEU A 57 -7.10 8.61 16.95
CA LEU A 57 -7.09 7.16 17.13
C LEU A 57 -7.63 6.73 18.51
N ASP A 58 -7.28 7.46 19.57
CA ASP A 58 -7.78 7.19 20.92
C ASP A 58 -9.29 7.44 21.03
N ALA A 59 -9.79 8.51 20.40
CA ALA A 59 -11.21 8.82 20.33
C ALA A 59 -12.00 7.74 19.56
N LEU A 60 -11.48 7.28 18.41
CA LEU A 60 -12.08 6.16 17.67
C LEU A 60 -12.06 4.87 18.48
N GLN A 61 -10.95 4.55 19.16
CA GLN A 61 -10.83 3.37 19.99
C GLN A 61 -11.85 3.41 21.14
N ALA A 62 -11.95 4.53 21.86
CA ALA A 62 -12.89 4.72 22.95
C ALA A 62 -14.35 4.62 22.47
N TYR A 63 -14.66 5.16 21.30
CA TYR A 63 -16.00 5.09 20.72
C TYR A 63 -16.38 3.65 20.33
N TYR A 64 -15.49 2.92 19.63
CA TYR A 64 -15.80 1.59 19.10
C TYR A 64 -15.68 0.45 20.12
N PHE A 65 -14.76 0.55 21.09
CA PHE A 65 -14.51 -0.54 22.05
C PHE A 65 -15.09 -0.24 23.42
N ASP A 66 -14.97 1.00 23.91
CA ASP A 66 -15.40 1.37 25.25
C ASP A 66 -16.82 1.97 25.30
N ASN A 67 -17.41 2.29 24.14
CA ASN A 67 -18.63 3.12 24.02
C ASN A 67 -18.53 4.43 24.82
N ARG A 68 -17.32 4.97 24.96
CA ARG A 68 -17.04 6.23 25.67
C ARG A 68 -16.71 7.32 24.65
N GLN A 69 -17.38 8.46 24.79
CA GLN A 69 -17.12 9.65 23.98
C GLN A 69 -16.06 10.50 24.67
N MET A 70 -14.85 10.57 24.07
CA MET A 70 -13.73 11.36 24.60
C MET A 70 -13.79 12.83 24.18
N LEU A 71 -14.40 13.13 23.03
CA LEU A 71 -14.53 14.45 22.41
C LEU A 71 -15.99 14.67 22.03
N ASN A 72 -16.47 15.91 22.11
CA ASN A 72 -17.80 16.22 21.57
C ASN A 72 -17.82 16.02 20.05
N ASP A 73 -19.02 15.82 19.47
CA ASP A 73 -19.18 15.59 18.03
C ASP A 73 -18.57 16.73 17.19
N ASP A 74 -18.81 17.99 17.61
CA ASP A 74 -18.26 19.18 16.94
C ASP A 74 -16.71 19.24 17.01
N GLU A 75 -16.13 18.87 18.15
CA GLU A 75 -14.67 18.83 18.35
C GLU A 75 -14.03 17.72 17.53
N PHE A 76 -14.71 16.59 17.40
CA PHE A 76 -14.27 15.45 16.61
C PHE A 76 -14.31 15.77 15.10
N ASP A 77 -15.37 16.43 14.63
CA ASP A 77 -15.48 16.84 13.23
C ASP A 77 -14.42 17.90 12.88
N LEU A 78 -14.15 18.87 13.77
CA LEU A 78 -13.06 19.83 13.59
C LEU A 78 -11.68 19.16 13.51
N LEU A 79 -11.40 18.21 14.42
CA LEU A 79 -10.16 17.43 14.42
C LEU A 79 -10.01 16.64 13.11
N LYS A 80 -11.10 16.06 12.63
CA LYS A 80 -11.13 15.29 11.38
C LYS A 80 -10.85 16.17 10.17
N GLU A 81 -11.47 17.34 10.09
CA GLU A 81 -11.25 18.30 9.00
C GLU A 81 -9.80 18.77 8.99
N ASP A 82 -9.25 19.19 10.13
CA ASP A 82 -7.86 19.65 10.20
C ASP A 82 -6.85 18.54 9.84
N LEU A 83 -7.05 17.31 10.32
CA LEU A 83 -6.21 16.18 9.91
C LEU A 83 -6.32 15.89 8.40
N GLN A 84 -7.52 16.02 7.82
CA GLN A 84 -7.73 15.87 6.39
C GLN A 84 -7.01 16.98 5.59
N TRP A 85 -7.02 18.22 6.08
CA TRP A 85 -6.29 19.35 5.49
C TRP A 85 -4.77 19.18 5.58
N ASN A 86 -4.27 18.60 6.67
CA ASN A 86 -2.85 18.27 6.84
C ASN A 86 -2.41 17.05 6.00
N GLY A 87 -3.33 16.37 5.32
CA GLY A 87 -3.04 15.22 4.47
C GLY A 87 -2.77 13.94 5.25
N SER A 88 -3.30 13.84 6.48
CA SER A 88 -3.15 12.66 7.31
C SER A 88 -3.87 11.45 6.70
N GLU A 89 -3.16 10.32 6.61
CA GLU A 89 -3.72 9.08 6.09
C GLU A 89 -4.67 8.39 7.08
N VAL A 90 -4.61 8.71 8.39
CA VAL A 90 -5.46 8.07 9.41
C VAL A 90 -6.93 8.45 9.30
N VAL A 91 -7.25 9.60 8.71
CA VAL A 91 -8.64 10.07 8.57
C VAL A 91 -9.43 9.27 7.55
N GLN A 92 -8.75 8.78 6.51
CA GLN A 92 -9.37 8.04 5.40
C GLN A 92 -9.42 6.53 5.64
N MET A 93 -9.14 6.10 6.86
CA MET A 93 -9.03 4.68 7.18
C MET A 93 -10.37 3.95 7.09
N ASN A 94 -10.32 2.72 6.61
CA ASN A 94 -11.47 1.82 6.65
C ASN A 94 -11.64 1.24 8.06
N ARG A 95 -12.85 0.79 8.42
CA ARG A 95 -13.14 0.15 9.71
C ARG A 95 -12.18 -1.02 10.01
N LYS A 96 -11.82 -1.80 8.99
CA LYS A 96 -10.86 -2.91 9.12
C LYS A 96 -9.44 -2.43 9.46
N GLU A 97 -9.02 -1.31 8.88
CA GLU A 97 -7.71 -0.70 9.15
C GLU A 97 -7.67 -0.11 10.57
N ALA A 98 -8.75 0.57 10.99
CA ALA A 98 -8.91 1.05 12.36
C ALA A 98 -8.83 -0.11 13.38
N THR A 99 -9.51 -1.22 13.08
CA THR A 99 -9.47 -2.43 13.94
C THR A 99 -8.07 -3.02 14.02
N TYR A 100 -7.36 -3.08 12.89
CA TYR A 100 -5.99 -3.58 12.83
C TYR A 100 -5.03 -2.71 13.64
N LEU A 101 -5.10 -1.38 13.51
CA LEU A 101 -4.25 -0.47 14.29
C LEU A 101 -4.56 -0.50 15.78
N ALA A 102 -5.83 -0.56 16.16
CA ALA A 102 -6.23 -0.74 17.56
C ALA A 102 -5.64 -2.03 18.14
N ALA A 103 -5.72 -3.15 17.41
CA ALA A 103 -5.14 -4.41 17.83
C ALA A 103 -3.60 -4.35 17.98
N VAL A 104 -2.90 -3.67 17.06
CA VAL A 104 -1.46 -3.43 17.18
C VAL A 104 -1.14 -2.59 18.42
N GLN A 105 -1.90 -1.52 18.65
CA GLN A 105 -1.72 -0.64 19.80
C GLN A 105 -1.95 -1.40 21.12
N ASP A 106 -2.99 -2.23 21.17
CA ASP A 106 -3.33 -3.05 22.34
C ASP A 106 -2.28 -4.13 22.61
N TYR A 107 -1.72 -4.74 21.56
CA TYR A 107 -0.57 -5.63 21.66
C TYR A 107 0.66 -4.90 22.23
N MET A 108 0.94 -3.68 21.77
CA MET A 108 2.04 -2.85 22.30
C MET A 108 1.81 -2.45 23.77
N LYS A 109 0.56 -2.23 24.18
CA LYS A 109 0.17 -1.97 25.58
C LYS A 109 0.26 -3.23 26.46
N GLY A 110 0.45 -4.41 25.88
CA GLY A 110 0.51 -5.70 26.58
C GLY A 110 -0.86 -6.32 26.92
N THR A 111 -1.95 -5.76 26.38
CA THR A 111 -3.32 -6.26 26.57
C THR A 111 -3.91 -6.64 25.22
N PRO A 112 -3.57 -7.81 24.64
CA PRO A 112 -4.06 -8.18 23.31
C PRO A 112 -5.59 -8.30 23.30
N SER A 113 -6.25 -7.50 22.44
CA SER A 113 -7.71 -7.45 22.30
C SER A 113 -8.27 -8.44 21.27
N MET A 114 -7.43 -9.02 20.42
CA MET A 114 -7.81 -10.05 19.44
C MET A 114 -6.87 -11.25 19.47
N ALA A 115 -7.35 -12.40 18.99
CA ALA A 115 -6.56 -13.62 18.88
C ALA A 115 -5.61 -13.57 17.67
N ASP A 116 -4.44 -14.22 17.79
CA ASP A 116 -3.40 -14.23 16.75
C ASP A 116 -3.91 -14.67 15.37
N GLY A 117 -4.78 -15.69 15.33
CA GLY A 117 -5.35 -16.18 14.06
C GLY A 117 -6.28 -15.18 13.37
N GLU A 118 -7.04 -14.41 14.15
CA GLU A 118 -7.91 -13.35 13.63
C GLU A 118 -7.08 -12.16 13.14
N PHE A 119 -6.03 -11.82 13.87
CA PHE A 119 -5.08 -10.77 13.49
C PHE A 119 -4.39 -11.10 12.15
N ASP A 120 -3.91 -12.33 11.98
CA ASP A 120 -3.25 -12.76 10.74
C ASP A 120 -4.21 -12.76 9.55
N ALA A 121 -5.47 -13.17 9.75
CA ALA A 121 -6.49 -13.13 8.71
C ALA A 121 -6.84 -11.70 8.30
N LEU A 122 -7.06 -10.81 9.28
CA LEU A 122 -7.34 -9.39 9.04
C LEU A 122 -6.19 -8.70 8.30
N LYS A 123 -4.96 -8.99 8.72
CA LYS A 123 -3.76 -8.47 8.08
C LYS A 123 -3.65 -8.93 6.63
N LYS A 124 -3.92 -10.20 6.35
CA LYS A 124 -3.89 -10.74 4.98
C LYS A 124 -4.92 -10.04 4.09
N GLU A 125 -6.15 -9.88 4.58
CA GLU A 125 -7.20 -9.17 3.85
C GLU A 125 -6.81 -7.71 3.57
N LEU A 126 -6.23 -7.03 4.56
CA LEU A 126 -5.75 -5.64 4.43
C LEU A 126 -4.56 -5.51 3.46
N MET A 127 -3.74 -6.55 3.32
CA MET A 127 -2.69 -6.59 2.31
C MET A 127 -3.27 -6.78 0.90
N GLU A 128 -4.23 -7.68 0.73
CA GLU A 128 -4.93 -7.90 -0.55
C GLU A 128 -5.72 -6.65 -0.99
N ALA A 129 -6.30 -5.92 -0.04
CA ALA A 129 -6.95 -4.63 -0.29
C ALA A 129 -5.96 -3.49 -0.62
N GLY A 130 -4.65 -3.70 -0.43
CA GLY A 130 -3.63 -2.67 -0.66
C GLY A 130 -3.64 -1.54 0.37
N SER A 131 -4.08 -1.80 1.60
CA SER A 131 -4.12 -0.79 2.66
C SER A 131 -2.74 -0.22 2.94
N VAL A 132 -2.67 1.09 3.19
CA VAL A 132 -1.40 1.78 3.44
C VAL A 132 -0.78 1.35 4.77
N PHE A 133 -1.61 0.95 5.73
CA PHE A 133 -1.17 0.56 7.08
C PHE A 133 -0.60 -0.87 7.16
N ALA A 134 -1.11 -1.82 6.36
CA ALA A 134 -0.59 -3.18 6.37
C ALA A 134 0.58 -3.38 5.40
N VAL A 135 0.67 -2.56 4.35
CA VAL A 135 1.68 -2.68 3.28
C VAL A 135 2.84 -1.72 3.56
N ALA A 136 3.99 -2.26 3.95
CA ALA A 136 5.22 -1.49 4.14
C ALA A 136 5.84 -1.09 2.78
N LYS A 137 5.34 0.00 2.19
CA LYS A 137 5.86 0.58 0.94
C LYS A 137 7.30 1.08 1.09
N GLU A 138 7.66 1.51 2.29
CA GLU A 138 8.99 2.00 2.63
C GLU A 138 9.84 0.92 3.29
N PRO A 139 11.17 0.91 3.05
CA PRO A 139 12.06 -0.06 3.67
C PRO A 139 12.21 0.23 5.17
N GLN A 140 11.79 -0.71 6.01
CA GLN A 140 12.02 -0.66 7.45
C GLN A 140 13.23 -1.53 7.79
N CYS A 141 14.28 -0.90 8.32
CA CYS A 141 15.51 -1.57 8.74
C CYS A 141 15.56 -1.67 10.26
N TYR A 142 15.69 -2.90 10.77
CA TYR A 142 15.85 -3.14 12.19
C TYR A 142 17.33 -3.11 12.55
N ILE A 143 17.74 -2.17 13.40
CA ILE A 143 19.16 -1.97 13.80
C ILE A 143 19.72 -3.24 14.45
N ASP A 144 18.93 -3.91 15.29
CA ASP A 144 19.39 -5.06 16.09
C ASP A 144 19.67 -6.31 15.24
N THR A 145 18.95 -6.48 14.12
CA THR A 145 19.11 -7.65 13.25
C THR A 145 19.85 -7.36 11.96
N GLY A 146 20.01 -6.07 11.61
CA GLY A 146 20.52 -5.65 10.30
C GLY A 146 19.62 -6.03 9.13
N ILE A 147 18.39 -6.52 9.38
CA ILE A 147 17.45 -6.95 8.36
C ILE A 147 16.57 -5.77 7.94
N CYS A 148 16.59 -5.47 6.65
CA CYS A 148 15.70 -4.49 6.02
C CYS A 148 14.56 -5.23 5.32
N LYS A 149 13.31 -4.82 5.60
CA LYS A 149 12.10 -5.43 5.05
C LYS A 149 11.30 -4.41 4.25
N VAL A 150 10.73 -4.85 3.13
CA VAL A 150 9.84 -4.04 2.29
C VAL A 150 8.84 -4.95 1.59
N THR A 151 7.63 -4.49 1.33
CA THR A 151 6.64 -5.23 0.54
C THR A 151 6.65 -4.73 -0.91
N LEU A 152 6.89 -5.64 -1.85
CA LEU A 152 6.72 -5.35 -3.28
C LEU A 152 5.23 -5.29 -3.64
N GLN A 153 4.94 -4.65 -4.76
CA GLN A 153 3.60 -4.49 -5.33
C GLN A 153 3.47 -5.32 -6.61
N GLU A 154 2.24 -5.68 -6.96
CA GLU A 154 1.91 -6.43 -8.17
C GLU A 154 2.00 -5.57 -9.43
N ASP A 155 2.79 -5.98 -10.43
CA ASP A 155 2.85 -5.31 -11.73
C ASP A 155 1.78 -5.87 -12.67
N ASN A 156 0.54 -5.42 -12.49
CA ASN A 156 -0.59 -5.81 -13.34
C ASN A 156 -0.38 -5.48 -14.82
N PHE A 157 0.30 -4.36 -15.11
CA PHE A 157 0.54 -3.92 -16.48
C PHE A 157 1.43 -4.91 -17.22
N ARG A 158 2.55 -5.32 -16.61
CA ARG A 158 3.47 -6.28 -17.21
C ARG A 158 2.92 -7.69 -17.21
N MET A 159 2.19 -8.08 -16.17
CA MET A 159 1.48 -9.35 -16.16
C MET A 159 0.53 -9.44 -17.36
N ASN A 160 -0.21 -8.38 -17.67
CA ASN A 160 -1.06 -8.33 -18.86
C ASN A 160 -0.25 -8.31 -20.18
N LEU A 161 0.92 -7.66 -20.19
CA LEU A 161 1.82 -7.63 -21.34
C LEU A 161 2.35 -9.03 -21.70
N LEU A 162 2.50 -9.95 -20.74
CA LEU A 162 2.94 -11.32 -21.00
C LEU A 162 1.98 -12.09 -21.93
N TYR A 163 0.68 -11.77 -21.91
CA TYR A 163 -0.32 -12.40 -22.78
C TYR A 163 -0.36 -11.81 -24.20
N LEU A 164 0.30 -10.67 -24.43
CA LEU A 164 0.24 -9.94 -25.70
C LEU A 164 0.70 -10.82 -26.88
N PRO A 165 1.87 -11.49 -26.86
CA PRO A 165 2.33 -12.28 -28.00
C PRO A 165 1.41 -13.44 -28.38
N ALA A 166 0.83 -14.14 -27.41
CA ALA A 166 -0.14 -15.20 -27.68
C ALA A 166 -1.45 -14.61 -28.23
N SER A 167 -1.92 -13.49 -27.66
CA SER A 167 -3.13 -12.82 -28.11
C SER A 167 -3.05 -12.32 -29.54
N THR A 168 -1.90 -11.81 -29.99
CA THR A 168 -1.73 -11.31 -31.36
C THR A 168 -1.76 -12.44 -32.39
N ILE A 169 -1.13 -13.58 -32.10
CA ILE A 169 -1.15 -14.74 -32.98
C ILE A 169 -2.58 -15.29 -33.12
N ILE A 170 -3.29 -15.46 -31.99
CA ILE A 170 -4.67 -15.97 -32.02
C ILE A 170 -5.61 -14.97 -32.68
N PHE A 171 -5.43 -13.66 -32.45
CA PHE A 171 -6.23 -12.63 -33.08
C PHE A 171 -6.08 -12.62 -34.61
N VAL A 172 -4.85 -12.76 -35.12
CA VAL A 172 -4.60 -12.88 -36.56
C VAL A 172 -5.24 -14.15 -37.12
N ALA A 173 -5.13 -15.29 -36.42
CA ALA A 173 -5.78 -16.53 -36.82
C ALA A 173 -7.32 -16.39 -36.84
N TRP A 174 -7.91 -15.72 -35.86
CA TRP A 174 -9.34 -15.44 -35.80
C TRP A 174 -9.81 -14.59 -36.98
N LEU A 175 -9.09 -13.51 -37.31
CA LEU A 175 -9.43 -12.66 -38.45
C LEU A 175 -9.29 -13.41 -39.78
N GLY A 176 -8.25 -14.22 -39.94
CA GLY A 176 -8.05 -15.04 -41.14
C GLY A 176 -9.19 -16.04 -41.35
N LEU A 177 -9.51 -16.81 -40.30
CA LEU A 177 -10.61 -17.78 -40.35
C LEU A 177 -11.98 -17.09 -40.51
N GLY A 178 -12.16 -15.93 -39.86
CA GLY A 178 -13.39 -15.15 -39.98
C GLY A 178 -13.62 -14.64 -41.41
N PHE A 179 -12.57 -14.17 -42.09
CA PHE A 179 -12.66 -13.73 -43.48
C PHE A 179 -13.01 -14.89 -44.43
N GLU A 180 -12.36 -16.05 -44.26
CA GLU A 180 -12.52 -17.16 -45.21
C GLU A 180 -13.83 -17.94 -44.99
N PHE A 181 -14.26 -18.13 -43.74
CA PHE A 181 -15.41 -18.99 -43.42
C PHE A 181 -16.68 -18.23 -43.06
N ILE A 182 -16.58 -17.04 -42.43
CA ILE A 182 -17.74 -16.33 -41.87
C ILE A 182 -18.29 -15.30 -42.86
N GLU A 183 -17.43 -14.53 -43.54
CA GLU A 183 -17.87 -13.52 -44.52
C GLU A 183 -18.71 -14.07 -45.69
N PRO A 184 -18.46 -15.28 -46.23
CA PRO A 184 -19.32 -15.86 -47.27
C PRO A 184 -20.75 -16.12 -46.80
N ILE A 185 -20.95 -16.32 -45.49
CA ILE A 185 -22.25 -16.68 -44.90
C ILE A 185 -22.97 -15.43 -44.39
N ILE A 186 -22.23 -14.53 -43.70
CA ILE A 186 -22.77 -13.31 -43.12
C ILE A 186 -21.75 -12.19 -43.34
N ARG A 187 -22.14 -11.18 -44.13
CA ARG A 187 -21.36 -9.96 -44.36
C ARG A 187 -21.32 -9.12 -43.07
N LEU A 188 -20.41 -9.45 -42.17
CA LEU A 188 -20.16 -8.69 -40.94
C LEU A 188 -19.14 -7.59 -41.19
N ASN A 189 -19.31 -6.45 -40.52
CA ASN A 189 -18.27 -5.42 -40.47
C ASN A 189 -17.03 -6.01 -39.76
N PRO A 190 -15.80 -5.78 -40.25
CA PRO A 190 -14.57 -6.28 -39.64
C PRO A 190 -14.44 -5.91 -38.15
N ILE A 191 -14.99 -4.76 -37.72
CA ILE A 191 -14.98 -4.35 -36.31
C ILE A 191 -15.86 -5.29 -35.46
N ILE A 192 -17.02 -5.70 -35.99
CA ILE A 192 -17.94 -6.60 -35.29
C ILE A 192 -17.36 -8.01 -35.22
N LEU A 193 -16.70 -8.47 -36.29
CA LEU A 193 -16.00 -9.75 -36.32
C LEU A 193 -14.85 -9.79 -35.28
N ALA A 194 -14.08 -8.71 -35.16
CA ALA A 194 -13.04 -8.57 -34.15
C ALA A 194 -13.62 -8.57 -32.73
N LEU A 195 -14.76 -7.88 -32.52
CA LEU A 195 -15.41 -7.80 -31.22
C LEU A 195 -15.96 -9.17 -30.77
N LEU A 196 -16.61 -9.90 -31.68
CA LEU A 196 -17.09 -11.27 -31.46
C LEU A 196 -15.95 -12.25 -31.15
N GLY A 197 -14.74 -12.01 -31.68
CA GLY A 197 -13.56 -12.83 -31.42
C GLY A 197 -12.88 -12.56 -30.08
N THR A 198 -13.13 -11.42 -29.44
CA THR A 198 -12.45 -11.04 -28.20
C THR A 198 -12.52 -12.08 -27.07
N PRO A 199 -13.67 -12.71 -26.73
CA PRO A 199 -13.68 -13.74 -25.68
C PRO A 199 -12.82 -14.95 -26.06
N PHE A 200 -12.86 -15.36 -27.33
CA PHE A 200 -12.07 -16.49 -27.82
C PHE A 200 -10.57 -16.21 -27.77
N VAL A 201 -10.15 -15.00 -28.17
CA VAL A 201 -8.75 -14.58 -28.14
C VAL A 201 -8.24 -14.50 -26.71
N VAL A 202 -9.01 -13.95 -25.77
CA VAL A 202 -8.61 -13.84 -24.35
C VAL A 202 -8.54 -15.21 -23.68
N GLN A 203 -9.50 -16.09 -23.93
CA GLN A 203 -9.49 -17.42 -23.33
C GLN A 203 -8.40 -18.31 -23.94
N GLY A 204 -8.21 -18.24 -25.24
CA GLY A 204 -7.13 -18.92 -25.95
C GLY A 204 -5.75 -18.41 -25.53
N SER A 205 -5.59 -17.09 -25.38
CA SER A 205 -4.31 -16.51 -24.98
C SER A 205 -3.95 -16.94 -23.56
N LYS A 206 -4.89 -16.93 -22.62
CA LYS A 206 -4.67 -17.47 -21.26
C LYS A 206 -4.28 -18.94 -21.30
N PHE A 207 -5.01 -19.76 -22.05
CA PHE A 207 -4.72 -21.20 -22.14
C PHE A 207 -3.31 -21.50 -22.67
N ILE A 208 -2.86 -20.81 -23.72
CA ILE A 208 -1.51 -21.04 -24.28
C ILE A 208 -0.44 -20.46 -23.35
N THR A 209 -0.69 -19.27 -22.81
CA THR A 209 0.29 -18.55 -21.98
C THR A 209 0.52 -19.30 -20.67
N ASP A 210 -0.54 -19.68 -19.96
CA ASP A 210 -0.44 -20.30 -18.64
C ASP A 210 0.06 -21.75 -18.69
N ASN A 211 -0.23 -22.49 -19.76
CA ASN A 211 0.16 -23.90 -19.87
C ASN A 211 1.52 -24.12 -20.55
N PHE A 212 1.88 -23.28 -21.52
CA PHE A 212 3.01 -23.58 -22.42
C PHE A 212 4.14 -22.55 -22.38
N LEU A 213 3.82 -21.24 -22.26
CA LEU A 213 4.83 -20.18 -22.32
C LEU A 213 5.35 -19.81 -20.93
N PHE A 214 4.43 -19.50 -20.01
CA PHE A 214 4.71 -18.91 -18.71
C PHE A 214 3.86 -19.58 -17.61
N GLN A 215 4.34 -20.71 -17.07
CA GLN A 215 3.62 -21.42 -16.02
C GLN A 215 3.75 -20.66 -14.69
N ASN A 216 2.63 -20.50 -13.97
CA ASN A 216 2.58 -19.80 -12.67
C ASN A 216 3.18 -18.38 -12.69
N SER A 217 3.04 -17.67 -13.81
CA SER A 217 3.66 -16.36 -14.01
C SER A 217 3.16 -15.31 -13.03
N TYR A 218 4.07 -14.58 -12.40
CA TYR A 218 3.73 -13.51 -11.48
C TYR A 218 4.87 -12.49 -11.38
N VAL A 219 4.57 -11.21 -11.51
CA VAL A 219 5.57 -10.12 -11.55
C VAL A 219 5.37 -9.19 -10.37
N ALA A 220 6.41 -9.07 -9.53
CA ALA A 220 6.45 -8.12 -8.44
C ALA A 220 7.42 -6.97 -8.74
N TYR A 221 7.06 -5.74 -8.37
CA TYR A 221 7.91 -4.56 -8.48
C TYR A 221 7.99 -3.84 -7.13
N GLY A 222 9.14 -3.24 -6.83
CA GLY A 222 9.30 -2.55 -5.56
C GLY A 222 10.72 -2.04 -5.34
N PRO A 223 10.91 -1.17 -4.34
CA PRO A 223 12.23 -0.64 -4.02
C PRO A 223 13.10 -1.70 -3.37
N CYS A 224 14.40 -1.64 -3.62
CA CYS A 224 15.38 -2.45 -2.91
C CYS A 224 15.42 -2.05 -1.43
N PRO A 225 15.45 -3.03 -0.50
CA PRO A 225 15.45 -2.73 0.94
C PRO A 225 16.66 -1.90 1.41
N SER A 226 17.78 -1.92 0.67
CA SER A 226 19.02 -1.23 1.09
C SER A 226 19.29 0.09 0.39
N CYS A 227 18.93 0.23 -0.89
CA CYS A 227 19.27 1.40 -1.70
C CYS A 227 18.06 2.10 -2.33
N GLN A 228 16.84 1.63 -2.03
CA GLN A 228 15.58 2.15 -2.57
C GLN A 228 15.49 2.15 -4.11
N ALA A 229 16.47 1.57 -4.82
CA ALA A 229 16.43 1.45 -6.27
C ALA A 229 15.31 0.50 -6.67
N SER A 230 14.57 0.85 -7.73
CA SER A 230 13.47 0.03 -8.22
C SER A 230 14.01 -1.31 -8.77
N ASN A 231 13.55 -2.40 -8.16
CA ASN A 231 13.81 -3.76 -8.60
C ASN A 231 12.51 -4.40 -9.04
N ARG A 232 12.65 -5.40 -9.90
CA ARG A 232 11.55 -6.22 -10.39
C ARG A 232 11.93 -7.67 -10.26
N VAL A 233 10.97 -8.50 -9.89
CA VAL A 233 11.15 -9.93 -9.68
C VAL A 233 10.07 -10.66 -10.45
N TYR A 234 10.48 -11.64 -11.25
CA TYR A 234 9.58 -12.54 -11.96
C TYR A 234 9.56 -13.88 -11.24
N PHE A 235 8.36 -14.38 -11.00
CA PHE A 235 8.07 -15.71 -10.48
C PHE A 235 7.37 -16.53 -11.57
N GLY A 236 7.65 -17.82 -11.60
CA GLY A 236 7.13 -18.75 -12.60
C GLY A 236 8.18 -19.21 -13.60
N ASP A 237 7.77 -20.15 -14.45
CA ASP A 237 8.64 -20.87 -15.37
C ASP A 237 8.54 -20.30 -16.77
N ILE A 238 9.66 -20.20 -17.47
CA ILE A 238 9.71 -19.68 -18.84
C ILE A 238 10.05 -20.83 -19.77
N LEU A 239 9.13 -21.19 -20.67
CA LEU A 239 9.36 -22.22 -21.69
C LEU A 239 9.89 -23.56 -21.13
N GLY A 240 9.42 -23.96 -19.94
CA GLY A 240 9.85 -25.19 -19.27
C GLY A 240 11.19 -25.09 -18.53
N VAL A 241 11.81 -23.90 -18.46
CA VAL A 241 12.92 -23.63 -17.55
C VAL A 241 12.33 -23.19 -16.20
N GLU A 242 12.61 -23.99 -15.17
CA GLU A 242 12.19 -23.71 -13.79
C GLU A 242 12.72 -22.35 -13.34
N GLY A 243 11.80 -21.47 -12.96
CA GLY A 243 12.10 -20.16 -12.40
C GLY A 243 11.98 -20.16 -10.88
N PHE A 244 11.71 -18.98 -10.33
CA PHE A 244 11.45 -18.85 -8.90
C PHE A 244 10.00 -19.20 -8.59
N ASP A 245 9.78 -20.23 -7.76
CA ASP A 245 8.44 -20.64 -7.34
C ASP A 245 8.01 -19.95 -6.04
N ALA A 246 8.52 -20.38 -4.87
CA ALA A 246 8.09 -19.83 -3.57
C ALA A 246 8.92 -18.64 -3.08
N VAL A 247 10.25 -18.67 -3.28
CA VAL A 247 11.19 -17.65 -2.81
C VAL A 247 12.17 -17.29 -3.92
N ALA A 248 12.24 -16.01 -4.26
CA ALA A 248 13.18 -15.48 -5.23
C ALA A 248 14.34 -14.78 -4.52
N THR A 249 15.57 -15.26 -4.72
CA THR A 249 16.79 -14.58 -4.27
C THR A 249 17.33 -13.73 -5.40
N VAL A 250 17.21 -12.41 -5.26
CA VAL A 250 17.58 -11.45 -6.33
C VAL A 250 18.70 -10.54 -5.86
N LYS A 251 19.66 -10.28 -6.75
CA LYS A 251 20.73 -9.30 -6.54
C LYS A 251 20.28 -7.95 -7.10
N CYS A 252 20.33 -6.91 -6.27
CA CYS A 252 20.05 -5.57 -6.78
C CYS A 252 21.16 -5.10 -7.75
N PRO A 253 20.82 -4.53 -8.91
CA PRO A 253 21.80 -4.04 -9.88
C PRO A 253 22.63 -2.86 -9.36
N ASN A 254 22.07 -2.05 -8.44
CA ASN A 254 22.73 -0.85 -7.93
C ASN A 254 23.63 -1.16 -6.72
N CYS A 255 23.08 -1.76 -5.65
CA CYS A 255 23.84 -2.04 -4.43
C CYS A 255 24.48 -3.43 -4.37
N LYS A 256 24.21 -4.31 -5.35
CA LYS A 256 24.68 -5.72 -5.39
C LYS A 256 24.27 -6.58 -4.20
N GLU A 257 23.45 -6.06 -3.30
CA GLU A 257 22.95 -6.79 -2.15
C GLU A 257 21.89 -7.81 -2.57
N THR A 258 21.97 -8.99 -1.98
CA THR A 258 21.01 -10.09 -2.17
C THR A 258 19.87 -9.93 -1.18
N PHE A 259 18.64 -9.95 -1.69
CA PHE A 259 17.44 -10.00 -0.87
C PHE A 259 16.52 -11.13 -1.35
N ASN A 260 15.78 -11.70 -0.41
CA ASN A 260 14.82 -12.77 -0.65
C ASN A 260 13.41 -12.19 -0.70
N VAL A 261 12.68 -12.54 -1.75
CA VAL A 261 11.27 -12.17 -1.93
C VAL A 261 10.40 -13.42 -1.85
N GLN A 262 9.40 -13.40 -0.98
CA GLN A 262 8.38 -14.46 -0.93
C GLN A 262 7.24 -14.16 -1.92
N ARG A 263 6.80 -15.16 -2.69
CA ARG A 263 5.70 -15.00 -3.65
C ARG A 263 4.36 -14.65 -2.97
N ASN A 264 4.03 -15.33 -1.87
CA ASN A 264 2.72 -15.19 -1.21
C ASN A 264 2.52 -13.86 -0.46
N THR A 265 3.59 -13.31 0.12
CA THR A 265 3.53 -12.12 0.99
C THR A 265 4.15 -10.88 0.34
N LEU A 266 4.79 -11.06 -0.82
CA LEU A 266 5.60 -10.05 -1.52
C LEU A 266 6.67 -9.39 -0.65
N ARG A 267 7.03 -10.03 0.47
CA ARG A 267 7.96 -9.45 1.41
C ARG A 267 9.38 -9.70 0.93
N ALA A 268 10.07 -8.62 0.58
CA ALA A 268 11.50 -8.57 0.40
C ALA A 268 12.18 -8.45 1.77
N SER A 269 13.20 -9.26 2.01
CA SER A 269 14.05 -9.18 3.19
C SER A 269 15.52 -9.37 2.81
N THR A 270 16.40 -8.57 3.40
CA THR A 270 17.85 -8.78 3.28
C THR A 270 18.29 -9.98 4.13
N LEU A 271 19.39 -10.61 3.74
CA LEU A 271 20.04 -11.60 4.60
C LEU A 271 20.66 -10.90 5.82
N PRO A 272 20.65 -11.53 7.01
CA PRO A 272 21.34 -10.98 8.17
C PRO A 272 22.82 -10.84 7.84
N LYS A 273 23.38 -9.64 8.08
CA LYS A 273 24.82 -9.39 7.96
C LYS A 273 25.49 -10.01 9.20
N ALA A 274 26.25 -11.07 8.96
CA ALA A 274 27.13 -11.67 9.96
C ALA A 274 28.31 -10.75 10.27
#